data_AF-A0A4U2YC21-F1
#
_entry.id   AF-A0A4U2YC21-F1
#
_cell.length_a   1.000
_cell.length_b   1.000
_cell.length_c   1.000
_cell.angle_alpha   90.00
_cell.angle_beta   90.00
_cell.angle_gamma   90.00
#
_symmetry.space_group_name_H-M   'P 1'
#
loop_
_entity.id
_entity.type
_entity.pdbx_description
1 polymer ?
#
loop_
_entity_poly.entity_id
_entity_poly.type
_entity_poly.pdbx_seq_one_letter_code
_entity_poly.pdbx_strand_id
1 'polypeptide(L)'
;MKKRNVILSGLFLVGVVFVGSSLYASEDVASYIKGNHMKAIHAMGIEVEDQKLENMATITDENGKKWVFNEFTKSTNLIEIMREKYEEDVAGPFISVQDEIMQEYAKPGDSIPTILLDETLKEGYFAFIREDGEALSFKIKYDNGSWEYELEK
;
A
#
# COMPACT_ATOMS: atom_id res chain seq x y z
N MET A 1 37.93 3.56 67.90
CA MET A 1 36.48 3.24 68.03
C MET A 1 35.80 3.83 66.79
N LYS A 2 34.98 3.20 65.95
CA LYS A 2 34.21 1.95 65.94
C LYS A 2 34.27 1.32 64.53
N LYS A 3 33.96 0.03 64.49
CA LYS A 3 34.15 -0.93 63.40
C LYS A 3 33.11 -0.77 62.28
N ARG A 4 33.53 -1.08 61.05
CA ARG A 4 32.69 -1.42 59.89
C ARG A 4 31.80 -2.63 60.20
N ASN A 5 30.59 -2.63 59.63
CA ASN A 5 29.63 -3.71 59.35
C ASN A 5 28.32 -2.98 58.90
N VAL A 6 27.46 -3.38 57.95
CA VAL A 6 27.18 -4.67 57.30
C VAL A 6 26.03 -4.46 56.27
N ILE A 7 26.02 -5.27 55.20
CA ILE A 7 24.89 -5.82 54.41
C ILE A 7 24.10 -4.98 53.37
N LEU A 8 24.24 -5.44 52.12
CA LEU A 8 23.25 -5.72 51.07
C LEU A 8 21.77 -5.36 51.35
N SER A 9 21.17 -4.60 50.44
CA SER A 9 19.81 -4.86 49.98
C SER A 9 19.59 -4.19 48.63
N GLY A 10 19.39 -5.02 47.61
CA GLY A 10 19.15 -4.59 46.25
C GLY A 10 17.86 -3.77 46.14
N LEU A 11 17.88 -2.78 45.26
CA LEU A 11 16.68 -2.16 44.74
C LEU A 11 16.57 -2.55 43.27
N PHE A 12 15.59 -3.41 42.99
CA PHE A 12 15.21 -3.81 41.66
C PHE A 12 14.93 -2.57 40.81
N LEU A 13 15.61 -2.46 39.67
CA LEU A 13 15.13 -1.67 38.55
C LEU A 13 13.76 -2.23 38.18
N VAL A 14 12.69 -1.57 38.60
CA VAL A 14 11.36 -1.77 38.04
C VAL A 14 11.41 -1.17 36.64
N GLY A 15 12.01 -1.90 35.72
CA GLY A 15 11.79 -1.70 34.30
C GLY A 15 10.34 -2.06 34.04
N VAL A 16 9.44 -1.08 34.11
CA VAL A 16 8.16 -1.18 33.43
C VAL A 16 8.50 -1.16 31.95
N VAL A 17 8.71 -2.33 31.36
CA VAL A 17 8.68 -2.46 29.91
C VAL A 17 7.22 -2.24 29.53
N PHE A 18 6.91 -1.04 29.04
CA PHE A 18 5.67 -0.76 28.33
C PHE A 18 5.65 -1.61 27.05
N VAL A 19 5.19 -2.87 27.16
CA VAL A 19 4.92 -3.76 26.01
C VAL A 19 3.51 -3.52 25.44
N GLY A 20 2.73 -2.61 26.03
CA GLY A 20 1.32 -2.38 25.67
C GLY A 20 1.07 -1.33 24.59
N SER A 21 2.05 -0.52 24.18
CA SER A 21 1.82 0.63 23.29
C SER A 21 2.01 0.31 21.81
N SER A 22 2.81 -0.70 21.48
CA SER A 22 3.15 -1.01 20.09
C SER A 22 2.03 -1.71 19.33
N LEU A 23 1.24 -2.54 20.01
CA LEU A 23 0.12 -3.26 19.41
C LEU A 23 -0.98 -2.30 18.93
N TYR A 24 -1.48 -1.42 19.82
CA TYR A 24 -2.49 -0.42 19.45
C TYR A 24 -2.00 0.53 18.36
N ALA A 25 -0.76 1.03 18.47
CA ALA A 25 -0.20 1.89 17.43
C ALA A 25 -0.06 1.16 16.07
N SER A 26 0.25 -0.14 16.06
CA SER A 26 0.35 -0.92 14.82
C SER A 26 -1.03 -1.20 14.19
N GLU A 27 -2.06 -1.44 15.00
CA GLU A 27 -3.44 -1.61 14.53
C GLU A 27 -4.00 -0.30 13.96
N ASP A 28 -3.73 0.83 14.63
CA ASP A 28 -4.14 2.16 14.16
C ASP A 28 -3.49 2.52 12.82
N VAL A 29 -2.18 2.22 12.65
CA VAL A 29 -1.47 2.45 11.38
C VAL A 29 -1.99 1.53 10.28
N ALA A 30 -2.21 0.24 10.56
CA ALA A 30 -2.75 -0.69 9.57
C ALA A 30 -4.17 -0.31 9.12
N SER A 31 -5.01 0.11 10.07
CA SER A 31 -6.36 0.62 9.81
C SER A 31 -6.32 1.90 8.97
N TYR A 32 -5.41 2.83 9.29
CA TYR A 32 -5.22 4.06 8.52
C TYR A 32 -4.78 3.79 7.07
N ILE A 33 -3.79 2.91 6.87
CA ILE A 33 -3.33 2.51 5.54
C ILE A 33 -4.46 1.84 4.75
N LYS A 34 -5.17 0.88 5.36
CA LYS A 34 -6.34 0.24 4.73
C LYS A 34 -7.40 1.28 4.36
N GLY A 35 -7.69 2.23 5.24
CA GLY A 35 -8.66 3.29 5.02
C GLY A 35 -8.30 4.16 3.80
N ASN A 36 -7.03 4.51 3.63
CA ASN A 36 -6.58 5.25 2.46
C ASN A 36 -6.68 4.44 1.16
N HIS A 37 -6.36 3.14 1.19
CA HIS A 37 -6.55 2.28 0.04
C HIS A 37 -8.02 2.19 -0.37
N MET A 38 -8.93 1.95 0.58
CA MET A 38 -10.37 1.90 0.30
C MET A 38 -10.90 3.22 -0.29
N LYS A 39 -10.48 4.37 0.27
CA LYS A 39 -10.83 5.69 -0.28
C LYS A 39 -10.33 5.84 -1.72
N ALA A 40 -9.10 5.40 -2.01
CA ALA A 40 -8.54 5.47 -3.35
C ALA A 40 -9.30 4.56 -4.32
N ILE A 41 -9.71 3.37 -3.89
CA ILE A 41 -10.53 2.45 -4.70
C ILE A 41 -11.89 3.08 -5.02
N HIS A 42 -12.57 3.66 -4.03
CA HIS A 42 -13.84 4.35 -4.27
C HIS A 42 -13.67 5.55 -5.22
N ALA A 43 -12.56 6.29 -5.12
CA ALA A 43 -12.26 7.40 -6.03
C ALA A 43 -12.01 6.95 -7.48
N MET A 44 -11.63 5.69 -7.71
CA MET A 44 -11.58 5.09 -9.05
C MET A 44 -12.99 4.75 -9.60
N GLY A 45 -14.05 5.04 -8.86
CA GLY A 45 -15.43 4.64 -9.19
C GLY A 45 -15.67 3.15 -9.01
N ILE A 46 -14.85 2.46 -8.21
CA ILE A 46 -14.95 1.03 -7.96
C ILE A 46 -15.54 0.83 -6.57
N GLU A 47 -16.79 0.42 -6.53
CA GLU A 47 -17.47 0.03 -5.29
C GLU A 47 -17.14 -1.42 -4.97
N VAL A 48 -16.55 -1.66 -3.80
CA VAL A 48 -16.22 -3.00 -3.31
C VAL A 48 -16.72 -3.18 -1.88
N GLU A 49 -17.20 -4.38 -1.54
CA GLU A 49 -17.55 -4.70 -0.16
C GLU A 49 -16.30 -4.61 0.75
N ASP A 50 -16.52 -4.31 2.03
CA ASP A 50 -15.43 -4.24 3.02
C ASP A 50 -14.75 -5.61 3.15
N GLN A 51 -13.62 -5.74 2.46
CA GLN A 51 -12.84 -6.96 2.40
C GLN A 51 -11.40 -6.71 2.84
N LYS A 52 -10.70 -7.80 3.11
CA LYS A 52 -9.30 -7.74 3.48
C LYS A 52 -8.47 -7.37 2.25
N LEU A 53 -7.85 -6.19 2.29
CA LEU A 53 -6.90 -5.76 1.27
C LEU A 53 -5.52 -6.35 1.57
N GLU A 54 -5.24 -7.49 0.98
CA GLU A 54 -3.91 -8.10 0.98
C GLU A 54 -3.30 -7.98 -0.41
N ASN A 55 -1.99 -7.77 -0.51
CA ASN A 55 -1.34 -7.73 -1.82
C ASN A 55 -1.62 -8.99 -2.62
N MET A 56 -1.86 -8.81 -3.92
CA MET A 56 -2.28 -9.85 -4.85
C MET A 56 -3.67 -10.45 -4.57
N ALA A 57 -4.43 -9.91 -3.61
CA ALA A 57 -5.81 -10.33 -3.43
C ALA A 57 -6.65 -9.92 -4.65
N THR A 58 -7.54 -10.82 -5.06
CA THR A 58 -8.58 -10.49 -6.02
C THR A 58 -9.74 -9.83 -5.28
N ILE A 59 -10.05 -8.60 -5.64
CA ILE A 59 -11.25 -7.90 -5.20
C ILE A 59 -12.28 -7.93 -6.34
N THR A 60 -13.56 -8.05 -6.00
CA THR A 60 -14.64 -8.02 -6.98
C THR A 60 -15.47 -6.76 -6.76
N ASP A 61 -15.74 -6.02 -7.83
CA ASP A 61 -16.60 -4.84 -7.79
C ASP A 61 -18.09 -5.22 -7.85
N GLU A 62 -18.96 -4.24 -7.60
CA GLU A 62 -20.42 -4.41 -7.63
C GLU A 62 -20.96 -4.96 -8.96
N ASN A 63 -20.22 -4.79 -10.07
CA ASN A 63 -20.57 -5.26 -11.40
C ASN A 63 -20.03 -6.67 -11.69
N GLY A 64 -19.36 -7.29 -10.71
CA GLY A 64 -18.76 -8.62 -10.82
C GLY A 64 -17.41 -8.64 -11.53
N LYS A 65 -16.83 -7.48 -11.86
CA LYS A 65 -15.49 -7.42 -12.45
C LYS A 65 -14.45 -7.59 -11.35
N LYS A 66 -13.44 -8.39 -11.67
CA LYS A 66 -12.36 -8.74 -10.77
C LYS A 66 -11.14 -7.87 -11.00
N TRP A 67 -10.52 -7.48 -9.91
CA TRP A 67 -9.33 -6.66 -9.86
C TRP A 67 -8.29 -7.30 -8.96
N VAL A 68 -7.03 -7.27 -9.37
CA VAL A 68 -5.88 -7.64 -8.56
C VAL A 68 -5.41 -6.40 -7.81
N PHE A 69 -5.61 -6.41 -6.49
CA PHE A 69 -5.14 -5.35 -5.62
C PHE A 69 -3.66 -5.52 -5.27
N ASN A 70 -2.92 -4.42 -5.25
CA ASN A 70 -1.57 -4.39 -4.73
C ASN A 70 -1.21 -3.01 -4.16
N GLU A 71 -0.50 -3.00 -3.03
CA GLU A 71 0.12 -1.79 -2.46
C GLU A 71 1.43 -1.48 -3.20
N PHE A 72 1.61 -0.24 -3.63
CA PHE A 72 2.80 0.19 -4.40
C PHE A 72 4.14 -0.23 -3.78
N THR A 73 4.31 -0.05 -2.46
CA THR A 73 5.60 -0.37 -1.80
C THR A 73 5.91 -1.87 -1.71
N LYS A 74 4.94 -2.73 -2.07
CA LYS A 74 5.03 -4.19 -1.99
C LYS A 74 4.75 -4.85 -3.34
N SER A 75 5.06 -4.14 -4.44
CA SER A 75 4.81 -4.57 -5.81
C SER A 75 5.71 -5.69 -6.33
N THR A 76 6.75 -6.11 -5.60
CA THR A 76 7.69 -7.16 -6.03
C THR A 76 7.00 -8.41 -6.59
N ASN A 77 6.04 -8.98 -5.85
CA ASN A 77 5.34 -10.19 -6.28
C ASN A 77 4.48 -9.94 -7.53
N LEU A 78 3.85 -8.77 -7.63
CA LEU A 78 3.07 -8.38 -8.81
C LEU A 78 3.96 -8.29 -10.05
N ILE A 79 5.14 -7.67 -9.92
CA ILE A 79 6.14 -7.55 -10.98
C ILE A 79 6.65 -8.93 -11.43
N GLU A 80 6.94 -9.82 -10.48
CA GLU A 80 7.37 -11.19 -10.78
C GLU A 80 6.30 -11.95 -11.57
N ILE A 81 5.04 -11.88 -11.14
CA ILE A 81 3.92 -12.51 -11.83
C ILE A 81 3.75 -11.98 -13.26
N MET A 82 3.90 -10.66 -13.47
CA MET A 82 3.87 -10.11 -14.83
C MET A 82 4.97 -10.68 -15.72
N ARG A 83 6.20 -10.81 -15.19
CA ARG A 83 7.35 -11.38 -15.91
C ARG A 83 7.18 -12.87 -16.22
N GLU A 84 6.53 -13.62 -15.34
CA GLU A 84 6.24 -15.04 -15.56
C GLU A 84 5.11 -15.25 -16.56
N LYS A 85 4.10 -14.36 -16.54
CA LYS A 85 2.89 -14.47 -17.37
C LYS A 85 3.13 -14.11 -18.84
N TYR A 86 4.07 -13.21 -19.11
CA TYR A 86 4.29 -12.65 -20.45
C TYR A 86 5.71 -12.89 -20.93
N GLU A 87 5.87 -13.36 -22.17
CA GLU A 87 7.17 -13.46 -22.83
C GLU A 87 7.73 -12.07 -23.19
N GLU A 88 6.85 -11.13 -23.52
CA GLU A 88 7.21 -9.72 -23.75
C GLU A 88 7.41 -8.98 -22.43
N ASP A 89 8.23 -7.93 -22.43
CA ASP A 89 8.46 -7.12 -21.23
C ASP A 89 7.26 -6.19 -20.96
N VAL A 90 6.30 -6.69 -20.18
CA VAL A 90 5.18 -5.91 -19.64
C VAL A 90 5.58 -5.20 -18.34
N ALA A 91 6.47 -5.82 -17.56
CA ALA A 91 6.75 -5.43 -16.18
C ALA A 91 7.74 -4.25 -16.09
N GLY A 92 8.74 -4.18 -16.97
CA GLY A 92 9.66 -3.05 -17.04
C GLY A 92 8.93 -1.74 -17.31
N PRO A 93 8.16 -1.64 -18.40
CA PRO A 93 7.34 -0.45 -18.69
C PRO A 93 6.29 -0.15 -17.60
N PHE A 94 5.76 -1.17 -16.91
CA PHE A 94 4.84 -0.97 -15.78
C PHE A 94 5.50 -0.27 -14.58
N ILE A 95 6.77 -0.56 -14.29
CA ILE A 95 7.53 0.15 -13.25
C ILE A 95 7.74 1.60 -13.69
N SER A 96 8.12 1.82 -14.95
CA SER A 96 8.38 3.16 -15.48
C SER A 96 7.14 4.07 -15.41
N VAL A 97 5.95 3.57 -15.73
CA VAL A 97 4.73 4.40 -15.66
C VAL A 97 4.38 4.80 -14.22
N GLN A 98 4.60 3.92 -13.25
CA GLN A 98 4.38 4.25 -11.83
C GLN A 98 5.40 5.28 -11.35
N ASP A 99 6.67 5.12 -11.72
CA ASP A 99 7.72 6.07 -11.38
C ASP A 99 7.44 7.45 -11.98
N GLU A 100 6.95 7.51 -13.23
CA GLU A 100 6.56 8.75 -13.90
C GLU A 100 5.42 9.46 -13.16
N ILE A 101 4.34 8.73 -12.85
CA ILE A 101 3.21 9.28 -12.06
C ILE A 101 3.70 9.79 -10.70
N MET A 102 4.54 9.02 -10.00
CA MET A 102 5.05 9.41 -8.69
C MET A 102 5.95 10.65 -8.77
N GLN A 103 6.79 10.77 -9.80
CA GLN A 103 7.67 11.93 -9.98
C GLN A 103 6.90 13.20 -10.31
N GLU A 104 5.85 13.10 -11.13
CA GLU A 104 5.10 14.26 -11.59
C GLU A 104 4.05 14.71 -10.55
N TYR A 105 3.37 13.78 -9.90
CA TYR A 105 2.17 14.10 -9.11
C TYR A 105 2.33 13.94 -7.61
N ALA A 106 3.24 13.10 -7.10
CA ALA A 106 3.30 12.82 -5.67
C ALA A 106 3.89 14.00 -4.87
N LYS A 107 3.35 14.22 -3.68
CA LYS A 107 3.79 15.23 -2.72
C LYS A 107 4.08 14.58 -1.36
N PRO A 108 4.95 15.18 -0.54
CA PRO A 108 5.09 14.77 0.85
C PRO A 108 3.74 14.81 1.57
N GLY A 109 3.42 13.75 2.32
CA GLY A 109 2.15 13.61 3.04
C GLY A 109 1.10 12.76 2.31
N ASP A 110 1.29 12.49 1.02
CA ASP A 110 0.40 11.60 0.27
C ASP A 110 0.43 10.17 0.82
N SER A 111 -0.69 9.46 0.68
CA SER A 111 -0.80 8.06 1.09
C SER A 111 0.05 7.15 0.20
N ILE A 112 0.31 5.93 0.68
CA ILE A 112 0.87 4.88 -0.16
C ILE A 112 -0.09 4.63 -1.34
N PRO A 113 0.41 4.59 -2.59
CA PRO A 113 -0.46 4.36 -3.73
C PRO A 113 -1.07 2.95 -3.76
N THR A 114 -2.33 2.91 -4.18
CA THR A 114 -3.10 1.73 -4.53
C THR A 114 -2.92 1.42 -6.01
N ILE A 115 -2.63 0.16 -6.30
CA ILE A 115 -2.63 -0.39 -7.65
C ILE A 115 -3.80 -1.36 -7.75
N LEU A 116 -4.69 -1.15 -8.72
CA LEU A 116 -5.69 -2.13 -9.12
C LEU A 116 -5.48 -2.49 -10.58
N LEU A 117 -5.24 -3.76 -10.88
CA LEU A 117 -5.15 -4.24 -12.26
C LEU A 117 -6.28 -5.21 -12.56
N ASP A 118 -6.68 -5.33 -13.80
CA ASP A 118 -7.59 -6.37 -14.25
C ASP A 118 -6.94 -7.76 -14.15
N GLU A 119 -7.70 -8.84 -14.35
CA GLU A 119 -7.15 -10.20 -14.32
C GLU A 119 -6.10 -10.46 -15.41
N THR A 120 -6.06 -9.64 -16.45
CA THR A 120 -5.01 -9.73 -17.47
C THR A 120 -3.70 -9.11 -16.97
N LEU A 121 -3.74 -8.16 -16.05
CA LEU A 121 -2.57 -7.36 -15.63
C LEU A 121 -2.07 -6.43 -16.74
N LYS A 122 -2.97 -5.99 -17.63
CA LYS A 122 -2.66 -5.05 -18.72
C LYS A 122 -3.50 -3.77 -18.68
N GLU A 123 -4.52 -3.71 -17.84
CA GLU A 123 -5.30 -2.49 -17.65
C GLU A 123 -5.64 -2.31 -16.17
N GLY A 124 -5.81 -1.08 -15.72
CA GLY A 124 -6.04 -0.83 -14.32
C GLY A 124 -6.08 0.62 -13.91
N TYR A 125 -5.84 0.83 -12.63
CA TYR A 125 -5.75 2.12 -11.99
C TYR A 125 -4.56 2.16 -11.04
N PHE A 126 -4.00 3.37 -10.93
CA PHE A 126 -3.04 3.76 -9.92
C PHE A 126 -3.62 4.97 -9.19
N ALA A 127 -3.74 4.95 -7.86
CA ALA A 127 -4.30 6.11 -7.15
C ALA A 127 -3.71 6.27 -5.75
N PHE A 128 -3.74 7.49 -5.24
CA PHE A 128 -3.36 7.81 -3.87
C PHE A 128 -4.18 8.98 -3.33
N ILE A 129 -4.22 9.10 -2.01
CA ILE A 129 -4.94 10.14 -1.28
C ILE A 129 -3.94 11.21 -0.83
N ARG A 130 -4.23 12.47 -1.13
CA ARG A 130 -3.54 13.65 -0.63
C ARG A 130 -3.74 13.82 0.86
N GLU A 131 -2.84 14.57 1.51
CA GLU A 131 -2.97 14.89 2.94
C GLU A 131 -4.28 15.65 3.26
N ASP A 132 -4.80 16.45 2.32
CA ASP A 132 -6.09 17.16 2.46
C ASP A 132 -7.31 16.28 2.18
N GLY A 133 -7.11 15.02 1.78
CA GLY A 133 -8.15 14.04 1.50
C GLY A 133 -8.60 13.96 0.04
N GLU A 134 -8.07 14.79 -0.87
CA GLU A 134 -8.29 14.65 -2.31
C GLU A 134 -7.72 13.31 -2.81
N ALA A 135 -8.41 12.63 -3.71
CA ALA A 135 -7.88 11.45 -4.38
C ALA A 135 -7.36 11.82 -5.77
N LEU A 136 -6.15 11.40 -6.11
CA LEU A 136 -5.70 11.37 -7.50
C LEU A 136 -5.74 9.94 -7.99
N SER A 137 -6.43 9.74 -9.11
CA SER A 137 -6.58 8.45 -9.76
C SER A 137 -6.12 8.55 -11.20
N PHE A 138 -5.37 7.54 -11.64
CA PHE A 138 -4.83 7.45 -12.97
C PHE A 138 -5.30 6.12 -13.56
N LYS A 139 -6.00 6.18 -14.68
CA LYS A 139 -6.24 4.98 -15.47
C LYS A 139 -4.94 4.62 -16.17
N ILE A 140 -4.54 3.35 -16.08
CA ILE A 140 -3.30 2.84 -16.66
C ILE A 140 -3.60 1.69 -17.60
N LYS A 141 -2.89 1.63 -18.73
CA LYS A 141 -3.09 0.59 -19.76
C LYS A 141 -1.81 0.28 -20.49
N TYR A 142 -1.55 -1.01 -20.70
CA TYR A 142 -0.52 -1.51 -21.59
C TYR A 142 -1.03 -1.56 -23.03
N ASP A 143 -0.35 -0.86 -23.93
CA ASP A 143 -0.57 -0.95 -25.37
C ASP A 143 0.77 -0.87 -26.13
N ASN A 144 0.91 -1.69 -27.16
CA ASN A 144 2.05 -1.69 -28.10
C ASN A 144 3.46 -1.62 -27.46
N GLY A 145 3.69 -2.28 -26.32
CA GLY A 145 5.00 -2.34 -25.67
C GLY A 145 5.23 -1.26 -24.59
N SER A 146 4.25 -0.40 -24.33
CA SER A 146 4.34 0.67 -23.33
C SER A 146 3.11 0.69 -22.42
N TRP A 147 3.28 1.20 -21.20
CA TRP A 147 2.16 1.60 -20.37
C TRP A 147 1.88 3.08 -20.55
N GLU A 148 0.62 3.41 -20.76
CA GLU A 148 0.11 4.78 -20.81
C GLU A 148 -0.73 5.04 -19.56
N TYR A 149 -0.83 6.31 -19.17
CA TYR A 149 -1.72 6.74 -18.10
C TYR A 149 -2.51 7.98 -18.46
N GLU A 150 -3.71 8.08 -17.90
CA GLU A 150 -4.60 9.25 -18.00
C GLU A 150 -5.07 9.62 -16.60
N LEU A 151 -4.92 10.90 -16.22
CA LEU A 151 -5.45 11.42 -14.95
C LEU A 151 -6.99 11.49 -15.04
N GLU A 152 -7.66 10.76 -14.15
CA GLU A 152 -9.11 10.80 -13.99
C GLU A 152 -9.51 12.07 -13.20
N LYS A 153 -10.55 12.78 -13.64
CA LYS A 153 -11.04 14.05 -13.05
C LYS A 153 -12.33 13.88 -12.27
#